data_AF-A0AAD1WF46-F1
#
_entry.id   AF-A0AAD1WF46-F1
#
_cell.length_a   1.000
_cell.length_b   1.000
_cell.length_c   1.000
_cell.angle_alpha   90.00
_cell.angle_beta   90.00
_cell.angle_gamma   90.00
#
_symmetry.space_group_name_H-M   'P 1'
#
loop_
_entity.id
_entity.type
_entity.pdbx_description
1 polymer ?
#
loop_
_entity_poly.entity_id
_entity_poly.type
_entity_poly.pdbx_seq_one_letter_code
_entity_poly.pdbx_strand_id
1 'polypeptide(L)'
;MGSRCVKFGVVAHTLSHTGHWKFNMAPHGKELSEDQKKKESFALHKDSLGYKKIAKTLKLSCSTMDKTIQRFHRTSSTQNTPRHDRPMKLSAHAQHHTHRLSLGNRRMSAASVAIEVEGM
;
A
#
# COMPACT_ATOMS: atom_id res chain seq x y z
N MET A 1 28.71 -9.93 -55.85
CA MET A 1 27.44 -9.85 -55.10
C MET A 1 27.50 -10.96 -54.06
N GLY A 2 27.82 -10.75 -52.78
CA GLY A 2 27.40 -9.68 -51.88
C GLY A 2 26.31 -10.23 -50.96
N SER A 3 26.69 -10.96 -49.89
CA SER A 3 25.88 -11.17 -48.68
C SER A 3 26.75 -11.80 -47.59
N ARG A 4 27.35 -10.93 -46.77
CA ARG A 4 28.00 -11.29 -45.51
C ARG A 4 26.89 -11.58 -44.50
N CYS A 5 26.67 -12.85 -44.16
CA CYS A 5 25.81 -13.19 -43.02
C CYS A 5 26.68 -13.13 -41.75
N VAL A 6 26.46 -12.07 -40.97
CA VAL A 6 27.17 -11.77 -39.72
C VAL A 6 26.73 -12.77 -38.66
N LYS A 7 27.69 -13.50 -38.09
CA LYS A 7 27.50 -14.36 -36.92
C LYS A 7 27.09 -13.50 -35.72
N PHE A 8 25.81 -13.51 -35.35
CA PHE A 8 25.40 -13.08 -34.02
C PHE A 8 25.50 -14.27 -33.08
N GLY A 9 26.61 -14.31 -32.33
CA GLY A 9 26.79 -15.23 -31.22
C GLY A 9 25.74 -14.92 -30.15
N VAL A 10 24.72 -15.78 -30.07
CA VAL A 10 23.85 -15.83 -28.88
C VAL A 10 24.68 -16.50 -27.80
N VAL A 11 25.31 -15.69 -26.96
CA VAL A 11 25.89 -16.18 -25.70
C VAL A 11 24.70 -16.61 -24.84
N ALA A 12 24.42 -17.91 -24.85
CA ALA A 12 23.49 -18.54 -23.94
C ALA A 12 24.07 -18.44 -22.53
N HIS A 13 23.74 -17.38 -21.80
CA HIS A 13 23.94 -17.34 -20.36
C HIS A 13 22.90 -18.24 -19.71
N THR A 14 23.20 -19.53 -19.61
CA THR A 14 22.52 -20.44 -18.69
C THR A 14 22.87 -20.02 -17.27
N LEU A 15 22.10 -19.11 -16.69
CA LEU A 15 22.26 -18.70 -15.30
C LEU A 15 21.59 -19.74 -14.40
N SER A 16 22.31 -20.83 -14.15
CA SER A 16 22.02 -21.79 -13.10
C SER A 16 22.27 -21.14 -11.74
N HIS A 17 21.20 -20.76 -11.03
CA HIS A 17 21.27 -20.45 -9.61
C HIS A 17 20.02 -20.97 -8.89
N THR A 18 20.10 -22.24 -8.46
CA THR A 18 19.34 -22.77 -7.32
C THR A 18 19.95 -22.21 -6.03
N GLY A 19 19.86 -20.89 -5.86
CA GLY A 19 20.12 -20.25 -4.58
C GLY A 19 18.86 -20.29 -3.73
N HIS A 20 18.96 -20.76 -2.50
CA HIS A 20 17.95 -20.53 -1.48
C HIS A 20 17.84 -19.01 -1.22
N TRP A 21 16.92 -18.35 -1.92
CA TRP A 21 16.70 -16.91 -1.81
C TRP A 21 15.95 -16.60 -0.51
N LYS A 22 16.62 -15.98 0.46
CA LYS A 22 15.96 -15.36 1.62
C LYS A 22 15.19 -14.14 1.13
N PHE A 23 13.88 -14.28 0.94
CA PHE A 23 12.99 -13.13 0.78
C PHE A 23 12.94 -12.38 2.11
N ASN A 24 13.23 -11.07 2.08
CA ASN A 24 13.01 -10.23 3.23
C ASN A 24 11.49 -10.08 3.40
N MET A 25 10.91 -10.84 4.33
CA MET A 25 9.56 -10.58 4.79
C MET A 25 9.58 -9.22 5.49
N ALA A 26 8.67 -8.33 5.08
CA ALA A 26 8.54 -7.05 5.75
C ALA A 26 8.33 -7.30 7.26
N PRO A 27 9.09 -6.65 8.15
CA PRO A 27 8.93 -6.84 9.57
C PRO A 27 7.48 -6.57 9.97
N HIS A 28 6.89 -7.45 10.78
CA HIS A 28 5.48 -7.36 11.17
C HIS A 28 5.16 -5.97 11.72
N GLY A 29 4.12 -5.33 11.18
CA GLY A 29 3.64 -4.01 11.61
C GLY A 29 4.37 -2.81 11.00
N LYS A 30 5.49 -3.01 10.28
CA LYS A 30 6.22 -1.92 9.60
C LYS A 30 5.90 -1.89 8.11
N GLU A 31 5.62 -0.70 7.62
CA GLU A 31 5.40 -0.43 6.21
C GLU A 31 6.74 -0.41 5.45
N LEU A 32 6.72 -0.77 4.18
CA LEU A 32 7.92 -0.69 3.33
C LEU A 32 8.29 0.79 3.14
N SER A 33 9.58 1.14 3.20
CA SER A 33 10.04 2.50 2.94
C SER A 33 9.53 2.99 1.58
N GLU A 34 8.68 4.02 1.62
CA GLU A 34 7.63 4.28 0.64
C GLU A 34 8.16 4.70 -0.73
N ASP A 35 9.09 5.64 -0.82
CA ASP A 35 9.21 6.39 -2.08
C ASP A 35 10.04 5.72 -3.16
N GLN A 36 11.07 4.96 -2.79
CA GLN A 36 12.00 4.38 -3.77
C GLN A 36 11.48 3.09 -4.37
N LYS A 37 10.99 2.17 -3.53
CA LYS A 37 10.54 0.84 -3.96
C LYS A 37 9.23 0.89 -4.75
N LYS A 38 8.38 1.88 -4.50
CA LYS A 38 7.08 2.09 -5.16
C LYS A 38 7.22 2.70 -6.55
N LYS A 39 8.08 3.72 -6.69
CA LYS A 39 8.40 4.32 -8.00
C LYS A 39 9.08 3.30 -8.91
N GLU A 40 10.00 2.51 -8.36
CA GLU A 40 10.75 1.50 -9.10
C GLU A 40 9.85 0.32 -9.53
N SER A 41 8.95 -0.18 -8.66
CA SER A 41 7.98 -1.21 -9.06
C SER A 41 7.01 -0.74 -10.15
N PHE A 42 6.66 0.54 -10.16
CA PHE A 42 5.81 1.12 -11.21
C PHE A 42 6.51 1.33 -12.55
N ALA A 43 7.75 1.84 -12.52
CA ALA A 43 8.58 1.96 -13.70
C ALA A 43 8.74 0.59 -14.39
N LEU A 44 9.06 -0.44 -13.61
CA LEU A 44 9.21 -1.80 -14.10
C LEU A 44 7.89 -2.42 -14.61
N HIS A 45 6.73 -1.96 -14.14
CA HIS A 45 5.43 -2.41 -14.67
C HIS A 45 5.11 -1.78 -16.02
N LYS A 46 5.49 -0.52 -16.27
CA LYS A 46 5.38 0.10 -17.61
C LYS A 46 6.27 -0.61 -18.64
N ASP A 47 7.41 -1.14 -18.21
CA ASP A 47 8.31 -1.95 -19.02
C ASP A 47 7.78 -3.38 -19.30
N SER A 48 6.53 -3.68 -18.92
CA SER A 48 5.88 -4.98 -19.11
C SER A 48 6.61 -6.16 -18.44
N LEU A 49 7.42 -5.88 -17.42
CA LEU A 49 8.09 -6.95 -16.68
C LEU A 49 7.08 -7.68 -15.79
N GLY A 50 7.01 -9.00 -15.94
CA GLY A 50 6.16 -9.83 -15.07
C GLY A 50 6.52 -9.66 -13.60
N TYR A 51 5.50 -9.61 -12.72
CA TYR A 51 5.64 -9.32 -11.28
C TYR A 51 6.70 -10.15 -10.55
N LYS A 52 6.92 -11.42 -10.96
CA LYS A 52 7.97 -12.30 -10.40
C LYS A 52 9.38 -11.76 -10.64
N LYS A 53 9.64 -11.13 -11.79
CA LYS A 53 10.93 -10.52 -12.12
C LYS A 53 11.14 -9.27 -11.27
N ILE A 54 10.10 -8.44 -11.16
CA ILE A 54 10.11 -7.23 -10.33
C ILE A 54 10.37 -7.56 -8.85
N ALA A 55 9.70 -8.59 -8.32
CA ALA A 55 9.91 -9.06 -6.95
C ALA A 55 11.37 -9.45 -6.67
N LYS A 56 12.00 -10.16 -7.62
CA LYS A 56 13.41 -10.54 -7.54
C LYS A 56 14.33 -9.32 -7.57
N THR A 57 14.09 -8.39 -8.50
CA THR A 57 14.86 -7.14 -8.61
C THR A 57 14.80 -6.32 -7.32
N LEU A 58 13.61 -6.16 -6.75
CA LEU A 58 13.38 -5.37 -5.54
C LEU A 58 13.68 -6.14 -4.24
N LYS A 59 14.08 -7.42 -4.33
CA LYS A 59 14.29 -8.33 -3.20
C LYS A 59 13.08 -8.38 -2.24
N LEU A 60 11.88 -8.29 -2.81
CA LEU A 60 10.60 -8.38 -2.11
C LEU A 60 9.98 -9.75 -2.33
N SER A 61 9.13 -10.18 -1.40
CA SER A 61 8.36 -11.41 -1.62
C SER A 61 7.36 -11.22 -2.78
N CYS A 62 7.14 -12.28 -3.55
CA CYS A 62 6.16 -12.26 -4.64
C CYS A 62 4.75 -11.89 -4.15
N SER A 63 4.37 -12.32 -2.94
CA SER A 63 3.07 -12.00 -2.32
C SER A 63 2.93 -10.51 -2.00
N THR A 64 4.02 -9.84 -1.63
CA THR A 64 4.01 -8.39 -1.39
C THR A 64 3.85 -7.63 -2.70
N MET A 65 4.53 -8.08 -3.76
CA MET A 65 4.40 -7.49 -5.10
C MET A 65 3.01 -7.67 -5.67
N ASP A 66 2.43 -8.87 -5.54
CA ASP A 66 1.07 -9.16 -5.97
C ASP A 66 0.04 -8.26 -5.28
N LYS A 67 0.11 -8.12 -3.95
CA LYS A 67 -0.76 -7.19 -3.20
C LYS A 67 -0.57 -5.73 -3.61
N THR A 68 0.64 -5.32 -3.95
CA THR A 68 0.94 -3.96 -4.42
C THR A 68 0.27 -3.68 -5.78
N ILE A 69 0.37 -4.63 -6.72
CA ILE A 69 -0.26 -4.51 -8.05
C ILE A 69 -1.78 -4.52 -7.92
N GLN A 70 -2.34 -5.45 -7.13
CA GLN A 70 -3.79 -5.49 -6.89
C GLN A 70 -4.32 -4.20 -6.26
N ARG A 71 -3.59 -3.62 -5.29
CA ARG A 71 -3.95 -2.32 -4.70
C ARG A 71 -3.99 -1.24 -5.77
N PHE A 72 -2.96 -1.15 -6.61
CA PHE A 72 -2.90 -0.16 -7.66
C PHE A 72 -4.07 -0.26 -8.65
N HIS A 73 -4.42 -1.47 -9.10
CA HIS A 73 -5.59 -1.63 -9.99
C HIS A 73 -6.90 -1.15 -9.34
N ARG A 74 -7.00 -1.21 -8.01
CA ARG A 74 -8.19 -0.75 -7.27
C ARG A 74 -8.20 0.76 -7.02
N THR A 75 -7.07 1.36 -6.65
CA THR A 75 -7.02 2.75 -6.17
C THR A 75 -6.30 3.70 -7.11
N SER A 76 -5.64 3.21 -8.16
CA SER A 76 -4.71 3.93 -9.04
C SER A 76 -3.58 4.67 -8.31
N SER A 77 -3.41 4.39 -7.02
CA SER A 77 -2.46 5.07 -6.13
C SER A 77 -1.51 4.07 -5.52
N THR A 78 -0.24 4.45 -5.50
CA THR A 78 0.82 3.66 -4.88
C THR A 78 1.04 4.06 -3.43
N GLN A 79 0.48 5.17 -2.95
CA GLN A 79 0.69 5.63 -1.57
C GLN A 79 0.03 4.69 -0.55
N ASN A 80 0.65 4.57 0.63
CA ASN A 80 -0.01 3.87 1.73
C ASN A 80 -1.25 4.64 2.15
N THR A 81 -2.35 3.91 2.21
CA THR A 81 -3.57 4.40 2.82
C THR A 81 -3.36 4.43 4.33
N PRO A 82 -3.68 5.52 5.02
CA PRO A 82 -3.73 5.51 6.48
C PRO A 82 -4.62 4.35 6.92
N ARG A 83 -4.25 3.69 8.01
CA ARG A 83 -5.08 2.63 8.58
C ARG A 83 -6.42 3.24 8.94
N HIS A 84 -7.50 2.58 8.56
CA HIS A 84 -8.82 3.02 8.97
C HIS A 84 -8.90 2.91 10.50
N ASP A 85 -9.10 4.05 11.15
CA ASP A 85 -9.41 4.10 12.57
C ASP A 85 -10.80 3.53 12.83
N ARG A 86 -11.10 3.30 14.10
CA ARG A 86 -12.42 2.84 14.53
C ARG A 86 -13.48 3.85 14.03
N PRO A 87 -14.55 3.39 13.36
CA PRO A 87 -15.60 4.29 12.90
C PRO A 87 -16.20 5.05 14.09
N MET A 88 -16.35 6.37 13.92
CA MET A 88 -16.94 7.24 14.94
C MET A 88 -18.43 6.92 15.07
N LYS A 89 -18.89 6.75 16.32
CA LYS A 89 -20.31 6.47 16.63
C LYS A 89 -21.21 7.69 16.42
N LEU A 90 -20.65 8.89 16.51
CA LEU A 90 -21.37 10.16 16.40
C LEU A 90 -20.85 10.92 15.18
N SER A 91 -21.75 11.62 14.49
CA SER A 91 -21.39 12.56 13.44
C SER A 91 -20.53 13.70 14.02
N ALA A 92 -19.73 14.36 13.16
CA ALA A 92 -18.95 15.52 13.59
C ALA A 92 -19.84 16.62 14.22
N HIS A 93 -21.05 16.81 13.66
CA HIS A 93 -22.01 17.77 14.18
C HIS A 93 -22.48 17.41 15.60
N ALA A 94 -22.89 16.16 15.82
CA ALA A 94 -23.28 15.66 17.14
C ALA A 94 -22.14 15.81 18.16
N GLN A 95 -20.89 15.53 17.77
CA GLN A 95 -19.73 15.70 18.64
C GLN A 95 -19.49 17.16 19.03
N HIS A 96 -19.55 18.08 18.07
CA HIS A 96 -19.43 19.51 18.35
C HIS A 96 -20.57 20.01 19.23
N HIS A 97 -21.79 19.47 19.06
CA HIS A 97 -22.92 19.79 19.92
C HIS A 97 -22.71 19.28 21.35
N THR A 98 -22.34 18.00 21.54
CA THR A 98 -21.94 17.43 22.83
C THR A 98 -20.87 18.27 23.54
N HIS A 99 -19.85 18.70 22.78
CA HIS A 99 -18.77 19.55 23.32
C HIS A 99 -19.29 20.92 23.77
N ARG A 100 -20.18 21.57 22.99
CA ARG A 100 -20.82 22.83 23.38
C ARG A 100 -21.67 22.70 24.65
N LEU A 101 -22.48 21.64 24.77
CA LEU A 101 -23.28 21.37 25.96
C LEU A 101 -22.41 21.20 27.20
N SER A 102 -21.33 20.41 27.06
CA SER A 102 -20.41 20.11 28.15
C SER A 102 -19.65 21.35 28.63
N LEU A 103 -19.27 22.24 27.71
CA LEU A 103 -18.60 23.50 28.05
C LEU A 103 -19.56 24.54 28.63
N GLY A 104 -20.78 24.63 28.09
CA GLY A 104 -21.80 25.59 28.52
C GLY A 104 -22.39 25.27 29.90
N ASN A 105 -22.54 23.99 30.22
CA ASN A 105 -23.03 23.55 31.53
C ASN A 105 -22.24 22.32 32.02
N ARG A 106 -21.18 22.59 32.78
CA ARG A 106 -20.29 21.56 33.34
C ARG A 106 -20.96 20.59 34.33
N ARG A 107 -22.18 20.88 34.77
CA ARG A 107 -22.97 20.02 35.67
C ARG A 107 -23.93 19.10 34.93
N MET A 108 -24.02 19.18 33.60
CA MET A 108 -24.89 18.28 32.84
C MET A 108 -24.38 16.85 32.93
N SER A 109 -25.32 15.94 33.21
CA SER A 109 -25.06 14.51 33.17
C SER A 109 -24.94 14.03 31.73
N ALA A 110 -24.10 13.01 31.52
CA ALA A 110 -23.98 12.34 30.22
C ALA A 110 -25.33 11.82 29.70
N ALA A 111 -26.23 11.38 30.59
CA ALA A 111 -27.57 10.91 30.20
C ALA A 111 -28.42 12.05 29.59
N SER A 112 -28.38 13.24 30.20
CA SER A 112 -29.08 14.41 29.68
C SER A 112 -28.50 14.89 28.36
N VAL A 113 -27.17 14.81 28.20
CA VAL A 113 -26.51 15.12 26.93
C VAL A 113 -26.88 14.12 25.83
N ALA A 114 -27.00 12.83 26.17
CA ALA A 114 -27.42 11.81 25.20
C ALA A 114 -28.85 12.07 24.70
N ILE A 115 -29.79 12.40 25.59
CA ILE A 115 -31.17 12.75 25.22
C ILE A 115 -31.20 13.95 24.26
N GLU A 116 -30.42 14.99 24.56
CA GLU A 116 -30.35 16.19 23.71
C GLU A 116 -29.77 15.89 22.32
N VAL A 117 -28.72 15.06 22.26
CA VAL A 117 -28.03 14.69 21.02
C VAL A 117 -28.85 13.70 20.16
N GLU A 118 -29.66 12.83 20.78
CA GLU A 118 -30.59 11.94 20.08
C GLU A 118 -31.80 12.68 19.49
N GLY A 119 -32.14 13.86 20.02
CA GLY A 119 -33.22 14.71 19.53
C GLY A 119 -32.88 15.57 18.30
N MET A 120 -31.64 15.49 17.78
CA MET A 120 -31.14 16.22 16.61
C MET A 120 -31.25 15.43 15.31
#